data_AF-A0A1H2U5Q7-F1
#
_entry.id   AF-A0A1H2U5Q7-F1
#
_cell.length_a   1.000
_cell.length_b   1.000
_cell.length_c   1.000
_cell.angle_alpha   90.00
_cell.angle_beta   90.00
_cell.angle_gamma   90.00
#
_symmetry.space_group_name_H-M   'P 1'
#
loop_
_entity.id
_entity.type
_entity.pdbx_description
1 polymer ?
#
loop_
_entity_poly.entity_id
_entity_poly.type
_entity_poly.pdbx_seq_one_letter_code
_entity_poly.pdbx_strand_id
1 'polypeptide(L)'
;MGDEAVEGSSLGTKLIFFVAIIGFALVAFLVGKSLISSGIDGLEKTSRKVSDSQFSDYNKRVVKGRSVKSALDTFSGQEYIILVHTLAMGDADSSSNVLAAIKDTRGTSTEENKKLAIANTATGDLTETDALERVVELNATGAADTKKDSNNGVANADPVYINYNALALNNKGQLQVKNGNYLYDDSFALSKKTGNVLYNTNTTYTTKKGATEYISDSSSFDSSLIKNASGEIVGIVFSQKKIAN
;
A
#
# COMPACT_ATOMS: atom_id res chain seq x y z
N MET A 1 -22.24 74.15 -30.12
CA MET A 1 -20.99 73.77 -29.42
C MET A 1 -21.21 73.14 -28.04
N GLY A 2 -22.39 73.27 -27.41
CA GLY A 2 -22.67 72.62 -26.11
C GLY A 2 -23.07 71.14 -26.21
N ASP A 3 -23.82 70.77 -27.24
CA ASP A 3 -24.41 69.41 -27.33
C ASP A 3 -23.36 68.31 -27.57
N GLU A 4 -22.32 68.57 -28.38
CA GLU A 4 -21.23 67.61 -28.63
C GLU A 4 -20.36 67.35 -27.39
N ALA A 5 -20.20 68.34 -26.49
CA ALA A 5 -19.48 68.18 -25.23
C ALA A 5 -20.30 67.38 -24.20
N VAL A 6 -21.62 67.58 -24.17
CA VAL A 6 -22.55 66.79 -23.34
C VAL A 6 -22.62 65.35 -23.85
N GLU A 7 -22.62 65.15 -25.17
CA GLU A 7 -22.64 63.83 -25.80
C GLU A 7 -21.32 63.08 -25.55
N GLY A 8 -20.17 63.75 -25.64
CA GLY A 8 -18.86 63.21 -25.25
C GLY A 8 -18.74 62.85 -23.76
N SER A 9 -19.33 63.64 -22.86
CA SER A 9 -19.38 63.35 -21.42
C SER A 9 -20.26 62.13 -21.10
N SER A 10 -21.38 61.99 -21.80
CA SER A 10 -22.27 60.83 -21.67
C SER A 10 -21.62 59.53 -22.16
N LEU A 11 -20.77 59.61 -23.20
CA LEU A 11 -20.02 58.48 -23.73
C LEU A 11 -18.87 58.05 -22.79
N GLY A 12 -18.16 59.02 -22.21
CA GLY A 12 -17.11 58.77 -21.22
C GLY A 12 -17.62 58.10 -19.95
N THR A 13 -18.79 58.52 -19.47
CA THR A 13 -19.41 57.93 -18.27
C THR A 13 -19.82 56.47 -18.50
N LYS A 14 -20.37 56.15 -19.68
CA LYS A 14 -20.70 54.76 -20.07
C LYS A 14 -19.45 53.87 -20.15
N LEU A 15 -18.34 54.41 -20.66
CA LEU A 15 -17.09 53.67 -20.78
C LEU A 15 -16.49 53.32 -19.41
N ILE A 16 -16.48 54.28 -18.48
CA ILE A 16 -16.00 54.05 -17.10
C ILE A 16 -16.89 53.03 -16.38
N PHE A 17 -18.21 53.12 -16.56
CA PHE A 17 -19.14 52.13 -16.02
C PHE A 17 -18.88 50.73 -16.55
N PHE A 18 -18.58 50.59 -17.85
CA PHE A 18 -18.29 49.31 -18.47
C PHE A 18 -17.02 48.66 -17.89
N VAL A 19 -15.95 49.43 -17.72
CA VAL A 19 -14.70 48.95 -17.11
C VAL A 19 -14.91 48.58 -15.63
N ALA A 20 -15.69 49.37 -14.89
CA ALA A 20 -15.99 49.10 -13.49
C ALA A 20 -16.76 47.78 -13.29
N ILE A 21 -17.74 47.49 -14.16
CA ILE A 21 -18.52 46.24 -14.10
C ILE A 21 -17.63 45.02 -14.37
N ILE A 22 -16.78 45.09 -15.39
CA ILE A 22 -15.85 44.00 -15.70
C ILE A 22 -14.85 43.80 -14.56
N GLY A 23 -14.34 44.89 -13.99
CA GLY A 23 -13.45 44.85 -12.82
C GLY A 23 -14.11 44.15 -11.64
N PHE A 24 -15.37 44.47 -11.35
CA PHE A 24 -16.10 43.83 -10.26
C PHE A 24 -16.37 42.34 -10.52
N ALA A 25 -16.73 41.99 -11.76
CA ALA A 25 -16.93 40.59 -12.16
C ALA A 25 -15.63 39.77 -12.03
N LEU A 26 -14.49 40.34 -12.40
CA LEU A 26 -13.18 39.68 -12.24
C LEU A 26 -12.81 39.49 -10.78
N VAL A 27 -13.09 40.46 -9.90
CA VAL A 27 -12.82 40.33 -8.45
C VAL A 27 -13.69 39.22 -7.85
N ALA A 28 -14.98 39.20 -8.15
CA ALA A 28 -15.89 38.15 -7.69
C ALA A 28 -15.47 36.77 -8.21
N PHE A 29 -15.04 36.68 -9.47
CA PHE A 29 -14.51 35.45 -10.07
C PHE A 29 -13.22 34.99 -9.39
N LEU A 30 -12.30 35.91 -9.05
CA LEU A 30 -11.06 35.58 -8.36
C LEU A 30 -11.32 34.96 -6.98
N VAL A 31 -12.25 35.57 -6.22
CA VAL A 31 -12.68 35.07 -4.91
C VAL A 31 -13.40 33.73 -5.05
N GLY A 32 -14.31 33.60 -6.02
CA GLY A 32 -15.01 32.36 -6.32
C GLY A 32 -14.05 31.21 -6.66
N LYS A 33 -13.03 31.47 -7.49
CA LYS A 33 -11.99 30.48 -7.84
C LYS A 33 -11.17 30.06 -6.62
N SER A 34 -10.81 31.00 -5.75
CA SER A 34 -10.07 30.70 -4.51
C SER A 34 -10.91 29.84 -3.55
N LEU A 35 -12.21 30.11 -3.42
CA LEU A 35 -13.13 29.33 -2.59
C LEU A 35 -13.35 27.92 -3.15
N ILE A 36 -13.54 27.78 -4.46
CA ILE A 36 -13.71 26.48 -5.12
C ILE A 36 -12.45 25.63 -4.94
N SER A 37 -11.26 26.19 -5.18
CA SER A 37 -10.00 25.49 -4.99
C SER A 37 -9.84 25.03 -3.53
N SER A 38 -10.07 25.93 -2.58
CA SER A 38 -9.95 25.62 -1.15
C SER A 38 -10.98 24.58 -0.69
N GLY A 39 -12.19 24.60 -1.26
CA GLY A 39 -13.24 23.63 -0.98
C GLY A 39 -12.91 22.24 -1.51
N ILE A 40 -12.37 22.15 -2.72
CA ILE A 40 -11.90 20.89 -3.31
C ILE A 40 -10.72 20.35 -2.50
N ASP A 41 -9.72 21.19 -2.19
CA ASP A 41 -8.58 20.80 -1.36
C ASP A 41 -9.01 20.33 0.04
N GLY A 42 -10.03 20.97 0.62
CA GLY A 42 -10.62 20.60 1.91
C GLY A 42 -11.35 19.27 1.87
N LEU A 43 -12.10 19.00 0.79
CA LEU A 43 -12.79 17.72 0.57
C LEU A 43 -11.78 16.59 0.38
N GLU A 44 -10.74 16.82 -0.43
CA GLU A 44 -9.68 15.86 -0.65
C GLU A 44 -8.94 15.52 0.66
N LYS A 45 -8.57 16.53 1.45
CA LYS A 45 -7.96 16.32 2.78
C LYS A 45 -8.86 15.57 3.73
N THR A 46 -10.15 15.87 3.75
CA THR A 46 -11.12 15.18 4.62
C THR A 46 -11.24 13.72 4.21
N SER A 47 -11.35 13.45 2.91
CA SER A 47 -11.38 12.09 2.35
C SER A 47 -10.12 11.30 2.73
N ARG A 48 -8.93 11.89 2.50
CA ARG A 48 -7.65 11.30 2.89
C ARG A 48 -7.58 11.03 4.39
N LYS A 49 -8.01 11.96 5.24
CA LYS A 49 -8.01 11.80 6.70
C LYS A 49 -8.92 10.67 7.18
N VAL A 50 -10.11 10.53 6.58
CA VAL A 50 -11.04 9.43 6.89
C VAL A 50 -10.40 8.09 6.50
N SER A 51 -9.84 8.02 5.29
CA SER A 51 -9.08 6.85 4.82
C SER A 51 -7.91 6.52 5.76
N ASP A 52 -7.09 7.50 6.13
CA ASP A 52 -5.94 7.30 7.02
C ASP A 52 -6.35 6.87 8.45
N SER A 53 -7.55 7.27 8.90
CA SER A 53 -8.02 6.97 10.25
C SER A 53 -8.19 5.47 10.50
N GLN A 54 -8.59 4.71 9.48
CA GLN A 54 -8.76 3.25 9.59
C GLN A 54 -7.43 2.50 9.79
N PHE A 55 -6.31 3.17 9.51
CA PHE A 55 -4.96 2.63 9.65
C PHE A 55 -4.27 3.05 10.95
N SER A 56 -4.86 3.98 11.71
CA SER A 56 -4.26 4.55 12.92
C SER A 56 -3.97 3.51 14.01
N ASP A 57 -4.76 2.44 14.06
CA ASP A 57 -4.59 1.31 14.98
C ASP A 57 -3.41 0.40 14.61
N TYR A 58 -2.86 0.54 13.39
CA TYR A 58 -1.79 -0.29 12.86
C TYR A 58 -0.47 0.47 12.62
N ASN A 59 -0.44 1.79 12.85
CA ASN A 59 0.76 2.58 12.59
C ASN A 59 1.75 2.52 13.77
N LYS A 60 2.78 1.67 13.66
CA LYS A 60 3.86 1.51 14.65
C LYS A 60 3.32 1.11 16.02
N ARG A 61 2.38 0.16 16.04
CA ARG A 61 1.73 -0.33 17.25
C ARG A 61 2.03 -1.81 17.46
N VAL A 62 1.86 -2.27 18.69
CA VAL A 62 1.81 -3.70 18.98
C VAL A 62 0.35 -4.13 19.01
N VAL A 63 -0.05 -4.98 18.09
CA VAL A 63 -1.43 -5.51 17.98
C VAL A 63 -1.47 -6.98 18.35
N LYS A 64 -2.66 -7.47 18.71
CA LYS A 64 -2.88 -8.90 19.01
C LYS A 64 -3.28 -9.65 17.74
N GLY A 65 -3.03 -10.96 17.69
CA GLY A 65 -3.35 -11.78 16.52
C GLY A 65 -4.82 -11.72 16.09
N ARG A 66 -5.75 -11.54 17.04
CA ARG A 66 -7.16 -11.28 16.72
C ARG A 66 -7.37 -10.01 15.87
N SER A 67 -6.58 -8.96 16.10
CA SER A 67 -6.63 -7.72 15.34
C SER A 67 -6.02 -7.91 13.95
N VAL A 68 -5.01 -8.77 13.81
CA VAL A 68 -4.45 -9.14 12.50
C VAL A 68 -5.49 -9.87 11.66
N LYS A 69 -6.19 -10.85 12.25
CA LYS A 69 -7.31 -11.54 11.59
C LYS A 69 -8.44 -10.59 11.19
N SER A 70 -8.84 -9.70 12.11
CA SER A 70 -9.84 -8.67 11.83
C SER A 70 -9.43 -7.75 10.68
N ALA A 71 -8.14 -7.40 10.58
CA ALA A 71 -7.62 -6.59 9.47
C ALA A 71 -7.70 -7.36 8.14
N LEU A 72 -7.32 -8.63 8.12
CA LEU A 72 -7.43 -9.49 6.93
C LEU A 72 -8.87 -9.55 6.41
N ASP A 73 -9.86 -9.63 7.31
CA ASP A 73 -11.27 -9.66 6.94
C ASP A 73 -11.79 -8.28 6.50
N THR A 74 -11.42 -7.21 7.21
CA THR A 74 -11.93 -5.84 6.96
C THR A 74 -11.45 -5.27 5.63
N PHE A 75 -10.19 -5.54 5.28
CA PHE A 75 -9.56 -5.01 4.07
C PHE A 75 -9.68 -5.96 2.86
N SER A 76 -10.28 -7.13 3.03
CA SER A 76 -10.43 -8.13 1.97
C SER A 76 -11.12 -7.56 0.73
N GLY A 77 -10.45 -7.65 -0.43
CA GLY A 77 -10.93 -7.16 -1.72
C GLY A 77 -10.68 -5.68 -1.99
N GLN A 78 -10.03 -4.97 -1.07
CA GLN A 78 -9.59 -3.58 -1.26
C GLN A 78 -8.15 -3.54 -1.77
N GLU A 79 -7.75 -2.48 -2.45
CA GLU A 79 -6.40 -2.31 -3.04
C GLU A 79 -5.32 -1.97 -1.99
N TYR A 80 -5.24 -2.77 -0.92
CA TYR A 80 -4.25 -2.67 0.14
C TYR A 80 -3.45 -3.96 0.26
N ILE A 81 -2.13 -3.84 0.32
CA ILE A 81 -1.24 -4.97 0.58
C ILE A 81 -1.27 -5.29 2.08
N ILE A 82 -1.48 -6.56 2.45
CA ILE A 82 -1.36 -7.00 3.84
C ILE A 82 -0.25 -8.03 3.93
N LEU A 83 0.81 -7.71 4.67
CA LEU A 83 1.95 -8.58 4.83
C LEU A 83 1.95 -9.16 6.23
N VAL A 84 2.05 -10.49 6.33
CA VAL A 84 2.11 -11.19 7.62
C VAL A 84 3.36 -12.05 7.67
N HIS A 85 4.10 -11.89 8.76
CA HIS A 85 5.22 -12.75 9.13
C HIS A 85 4.95 -13.36 10.52
N THR A 86 5.02 -14.68 10.61
CA THR A 86 4.89 -15.42 11.88
C THR A 86 6.24 -16.01 12.28
N LEU A 87 6.43 -16.28 13.58
CA LEU A 87 7.67 -16.89 14.10
C LEU A 87 7.92 -18.29 13.53
N ALA A 88 6.86 -18.99 13.10
CA ALA A 88 6.96 -20.31 12.49
C ALA A 88 7.50 -20.28 11.06
N MET A 89 7.50 -19.11 10.39
CA MET A 89 8.15 -18.92 9.10
C MET A 89 9.67 -18.87 9.24
N GLY A 90 10.19 -18.54 10.42
CA GLY A 90 11.61 -18.45 10.72
C GLY A 90 12.32 -17.29 10.01
N ASP A 91 13.53 -17.00 10.46
CA ASP A 91 14.46 -16.09 9.78
C ASP A 91 15.20 -16.93 8.73
N ALA A 92 14.62 -17.11 7.54
CA ALA A 92 15.23 -17.97 6.54
C ALA A 92 16.30 -17.22 5.74
N ASP A 93 17.54 -17.74 5.78
CA ASP A 93 18.66 -17.35 4.89
C ASP A 93 18.31 -17.46 3.39
N SER A 94 17.19 -18.10 3.07
CA SER A 94 16.58 -18.17 1.76
C SER A 94 15.09 -18.45 1.93
N SER A 95 14.24 -17.43 1.76
CA SER A 95 13.19 -17.42 0.73
C SER A 95 12.57 -18.79 0.38
N SER A 96 13.30 -19.63 -0.36
CA SER A 96 12.91 -20.98 -0.78
C SER A 96 12.50 -21.94 0.34
N ASN A 97 13.10 -21.82 1.53
CA ASN A 97 12.84 -22.72 2.66
C ASN A 97 11.51 -22.40 3.34
N VAL A 98 11.15 -21.11 3.44
CA VAL A 98 9.84 -20.68 3.97
C VAL A 98 8.74 -21.09 3.01
N LEU A 99 8.96 -20.91 1.71
CA LEU A 99 8.03 -21.36 0.68
C LEU A 99 7.82 -22.88 0.75
N ALA A 100 8.89 -23.66 0.95
CA ALA A 100 8.79 -25.11 1.10
C ALA A 100 7.96 -25.51 2.34
N ALA A 101 8.17 -24.85 3.48
CA ALA A 101 7.41 -25.10 4.71
C ALA A 101 5.93 -24.70 4.60
N ILE A 102 5.64 -23.62 3.87
CA ILE A 102 4.27 -23.21 3.53
C ILE A 102 3.61 -24.24 2.61
N LYS A 103 4.30 -24.70 1.56
CA LYS A 103 3.78 -25.71 0.63
C LYS A 103 3.45 -27.04 1.32
N ASP A 104 4.32 -27.49 2.22
CA ASP A 104 4.10 -28.70 3.02
C ASP A 104 2.85 -28.56 3.90
N THR A 105 2.73 -27.43 4.60
CA THR A 105 1.56 -27.09 5.42
C THR A 105 0.25 -27.05 4.62
N ARG A 106 0.30 -26.49 3.41
CA ARG A 106 -0.85 -26.32 2.51
C ARG A 106 -1.19 -27.58 1.72
N GLY A 107 -0.35 -28.62 1.77
CA GLY A 107 -0.57 -29.88 1.05
C GLY A 107 -0.36 -29.80 -0.46
N THR A 108 0.36 -28.80 -0.96
CA THR A 108 0.61 -28.58 -2.39
C THR A 108 1.89 -29.29 -2.85
N SER A 109 2.00 -30.59 -2.59
CA SER A 109 3.09 -31.42 -3.12
C SER A 109 2.61 -32.12 -4.38
N THR A 110 3.08 -31.68 -5.56
CA THR A 110 3.39 -32.45 -6.79
C THR A 110 3.27 -31.52 -8.01
N GLU A 111 4.38 -31.19 -8.67
CA GLU A 111 4.52 -30.68 -10.05
C GLU A 111 3.76 -29.40 -10.54
N GLU A 112 2.68 -28.95 -9.92
CA GLU A 112 2.07 -27.61 -10.13
C GLU A 112 2.90 -26.49 -9.45
N ASN A 113 4.03 -26.88 -8.86
CA ASN A 113 4.92 -26.10 -8.01
C ASN A 113 5.74 -25.00 -8.70
N LYS A 114 5.47 -24.67 -9.97
CA LYS A 114 6.05 -23.49 -10.66
C LYS A 114 5.32 -22.17 -10.37
N LYS A 115 4.18 -22.18 -9.66
CA LYS A 115 3.29 -21.00 -9.52
C LYS A 115 3.19 -20.37 -8.13
N LEU A 116 3.81 -20.94 -7.10
CA LEU A 116 4.31 -20.15 -5.95
C LEU A 116 5.63 -19.50 -6.38
N ALA A 117 5.55 -18.59 -7.36
CA ALA A 117 6.70 -17.82 -7.77
C ALA A 117 7.05 -16.86 -6.64
N ILE A 118 8.25 -17.02 -6.10
CA ILE A 118 9.04 -15.91 -5.57
C ILE A 118 8.78 -14.75 -6.52
N ALA A 119 8.35 -13.61 -6.00
CA ALA A 119 7.91 -12.50 -6.83
C ALA A 119 9.06 -11.90 -7.69
N ASN A 120 10.25 -12.52 -7.74
CA ASN A 120 11.36 -12.19 -8.63
C ASN A 120 11.11 -12.38 -10.13
N THR A 121 9.96 -12.89 -10.56
CA THR A 121 9.64 -13.04 -11.99
C THR A 121 8.25 -12.53 -12.33
N ALA A 122 7.99 -11.24 -12.06
CA ALA A 122 6.75 -10.60 -12.50
C ALA A 122 6.71 -10.25 -14.01
N THR A 123 7.37 -11.02 -14.88
CA THR A 123 7.06 -11.04 -16.32
C THR A 123 6.49 -12.41 -16.69
N GLY A 124 5.32 -12.74 -16.18
CA GLY A 124 4.66 -14.00 -16.53
C GLY A 124 3.22 -14.08 -16.06
N ASP A 125 2.30 -14.05 -17.03
CA ASP A 125 0.90 -14.54 -17.00
C ASP A 125 0.36 -15.03 -15.64
N LEU A 126 -0.04 -14.11 -14.77
CA LEU A 126 -0.63 -14.44 -13.47
C LEU A 126 -2.13 -14.67 -13.63
N THR A 127 -2.60 -15.86 -13.27
CA THR A 127 -4.01 -16.24 -13.24
C THR A 127 -4.57 -16.08 -11.81
N GLU A 128 -5.89 -16.00 -11.67
CA GLU A 128 -6.57 -15.88 -10.36
C GLU A 128 -6.25 -17.05 -9.42
N THR A 129 -5.98 -18.24 -9.95
CA THR A 129 -5.53 -19.40 -9.17
C THR A 129 -4.14 -19.19 -8.56
N ASP A 130 -3.23 -18.51 -9.26
CA ASP A 130 -1.89 -18.21 -8.76
C ASP A 130 -1.91 -17.19 -7.64
N ALA A 131 -2.96 -16.35 -7.60
CA ALA A 131 -3.08 -15.32 -6.58
C ALA A 131 -3.32 -15.89 -5.18
N LEU A 132 -3.97 -17.05 -5.07
CA LEU A 132 -4.34 -17.69 -3.81
C LEU A 132 -3.15 -18.32 -3.05
N GLU A 133 -1.99 -18.42 -3.70
CA GLU A 133 -0.82 -19.14 -3.19
C GLU A 133 0.43 -18.26 -3.04
N ARG A 134 0.38 -16.97 -3.38
CA ARG A 134 1.60 -16.16 -3.43
C ARG A 134 2.13 -15.75 -2.06
N VAL A 135 3.31 -16.28 -1.75
CA VAL A 135 4.24 -15.75 -0.76
C VAL A 135 5.03 -14.65 -1.47
N VAL A 136 4.92 -13.41 -1.02
CA VAL A 136 5.74 -12.33 -1.59
C VAL A 136 6.94 -12.16 -0.67
N GLU A 137 8.07 -12.70 -1.12
CA GLU A 137 9.36 -12.27 -0.61
C GLU A 137 9.54 -10.80 -0.91
N LEU A 138 9.38 -10.01 0.12
CA LEU A 138 9.70 -8.62 0.12
C LEU A 138 10.99 -8.50 0.91
N ASN A 139 12.11 -8.66 0.21
CA ASN A 139 13.43 -8.37 0.76
C ASN A 139 13.38 -6.93 1.23
N ALA A 140 13.40 -6.77 2.55
CA ALA A 140 13.46 -5.50 3.24
C ALA A 140 14.86 -4.92 3.03
N THR A 141 15.19 -4.47 1.82
CA THR A 141 16.50 -3.85 1.57
C THR A 141 16.53 -2.50 2.28
N GLY A 142 17.12 -2.51 3.47
CA GLY A 142 17.61 -1.31 4.12
C GLY A 142 18.70 -0.72 3.24
N ALA A 143 18.56 0.54 2.83
CA ALA A 143 19.64 1.29 2.23
C ALA A 143 20.75 1.52 3.29
N ALA A 144 21.57 0.51 3.50
CA ALA A 144 22.91 0.59 4.07
C ALA A 144 23.68 -0.62 3.53
N ASP A 145 24.60 -0.34 2.62
CA ASP A 145 25.84 -1.06 2.38
C ASP A 145 26.05 -2.34 3.22
N THR A 146 25.43 -3.43 2.81
CA THR A 146 26.06 -4.74 2.93
C THR A 146 26.22 -5.24 1.53
N LYS A 147 27.41 -4.98 0.96
CA LYS A 147 28.06 -6.04 0.19
C LYS A 147 27.75 -7.34 0.91
N LYS A 148 27.12 -8.28 0.20
CA LYS A 148 27.12 -9.69 0.54
C LYS A 148 28.59 -10.03 0.80
N ASP A 149 29.02 -9.99 2.06
CA ASP A 149 30.36 -10.45 2.41
C ASP A 149 30.29 -11.96 2.23
N SER A 150 30.66 -12.40 1.03
CA SER A 150 30.69 -13.79 0.63
C SER A 150 31.62 -14.64 1.51
N ASN A 151 32.30 -14.05 2.50
CA ASN A 151 33.36 -14.72 3.25
C ASN A 151 33.16 -14.78 4.77
N ASN A 152 32.02 -14.37 5.34
CA ASN A 152 31.76 -14.60 6.77
C ASN A 152 30.27 -14.80 7.13
N GLY A 153 29.67 -15.86 6.57
CA GLY A 153 28.89 -16.87 7.31
C GLY A 153 27.67 -16.52 8.16
N VAL A 154 27.22 -15.27 8.29
CA VAL A 154 25.94 -14.94 8.92
C VAL A 154 25.30 -13.76 8.18
N ALA A 155 24.57 -14.08 7.11
CA ALA A 155 23.63 -13.11 6.54
C ALA A 155 22.54 -12.87 7.60
N ASN A 156 22.21 -11.62 7.92
CA ASN A 156 20.93 -11.37 8.57
C ASN A 156 19.86 -11.75 7.54
N ALA A 157 19.21 -12.88 7.74
CA ALA A 157 18.11 -13.33 6.91
C ALA A 157 17.02 -12.25 6.88
N ASP A 158 16.68 -11.76 5.69
CA ASP A 158 15.55 -10.85 5.53
C ASP A 158 14.25 -11.60 5.90
N PRO A 159 13.35 -11.00 6.71
CA PRO A 159 12.12 -11.67 7.10
C PRO A 159 11.23 -11.90 5.88
N VAL A 160 10.77 -13.14 5.69
CA VAL A 160 9.85 -13.51 4.60
C VAL A 160 8.41 -13.22 5.02
N TYR A 161 7.66 -12.52 4.16
CA TYR A 161 6.25 -12.20 4.40
C TYR A 161 5.34 -12.97 3.47
N ILE A 162 4.14 -13.30 3.95
CA ILE A 162 3.03 -13.73 3.09
C ILE A 162 2.21 -12.50 2.74
N ASN A 163 1.94 -12.31 1.45
CA ASN A 163 1.06 -11.26 0.98
C ASN A 163 -0.37 -11.79 0.94
N TYR A 164 -1.22 -11.18 1.76
CA TYR A 164 -2.65 -11.28 1.70
C TYR A 164 -3.23 -10.02 1.08
N ASN A 165 -4.45 -10.18 0.55
CA ASN A 165 -5.20 -9.16 -0.15
C ASN A 165 -4.49 -8.70 -1.44
N ALA A 166 -4.37 -7.40 -1.71
CA ALA A 166 -3.84 -6.93 -3.00
C ALA A 166 -2.39 -7.38 -3.20
N LEU A 167 -2.15 -8.09 -4.30
CA LEU A 167 -0.84 -8.66 -4.56
C LEU A 167 0.13 -7.60 -5.07
N ALA A 168 1.30 -7.52 -4.43
CA ALA A 168 2.39 -6.67 -4.91
C ALA A 168 2.97 -7.22 -6.23
N LEU A 169 3.13 -6.36 -7.23
CA LEU A 169 4.01 -6.61 -8.37
C LEU A 169 5.45 -6.40 -7.93
N ASN A 170 6.34 -7.31 -8.30
CA ASN A 170 7.76 -7.26 -7.98
C ASN A 170 8.56 -7.39 -9.28
N ASN A 171 8.22 -6.56 -10.27
CA ASN A 171 9.07 -6.40 -11.46
C ASN A 171 10.28 -5.52 -11.14
N LYS A 172 10.13 -4.60 -10.17
CA LYS A 172 11.20 -3.78 -9.57
C LYS A 172 10.96 -3.49 -8.07
N GLY A 173 9.73 -3.63 -7.59
CA GLY A 173 9.31 -3.31 -6.22
C GLY A 173 9.59 -4.37 -5.17
N GLN A 174 10.83 -4.43 -4.68
CA GLN A 174 11.09 -4.92 -3.32
C GLN A 174 10.48 -3.93 -2.32
N LEU A 175 9.88 -4.41 -1.22
CA LEU A 175 9.45 -3.54 -0.12
C LEU A 175 10.70 -2.95 0.51
N GLN A 176 10.94 -1.66 0.28
CA GLN A 176 12.12 -1.03 0.85
C GLN A 176 11.85 -0.70 2.29
N VAL A 177 12.71 -1.15 3.20
CA VAL A 177 12.63 -0.78 4.61
C VAL A 177 13.61 0.35 4.85
N LYS A 178 13.09 1.59 4.88
CA LYS A 178 13.92 2.78 5.15
C LYS A 178 13.64 3.30 6.54
N ASN A 179 14.61 3.13 7.45
CA ASN A 179 14.54 3.60 8.84
C ASN A 179 13.28 3.10 9.58
N GLY A 180 12.92 1.82 9.40
CA GLY A 180 11.73 1.23 10.01
C GLY A 180 10.40 1.67 9.40
N ASN A 181 10.41 2.30 8.21
CA ASN A 181 9.22 2.55 7.42
C ASN A 181 9.25 1.67 6.16
N TYR A 182 8.11 1.08 5.85
CA TYR A 182 7.95 0.21 4.69
C TYR A 182 7.49 1.04 3.49
N LEU A 183 8.22 0.96 2.38
CA LEU A 183 7.95 1.70 1.15
C LEU A 183 7.65 0.74 0.00
N TYR A 184 6.55 0.99 -0.70
CA TYR A 184 6.15 0.29 -1.91
C TYR A 184 5.64 1.29 -2.94
N ASP A 185 6.37 1.41 -4.06
CA ASP A 185 6.14 2.41 -5.10
C ASP A 185 5.90 1.77 -6.49
N ASP A 186 5.56 0.48 -6.49
CA ASP A 186 5.26 -0.28 -7.71
C ASP A 186 3.74 -0.50 -7.81
N SER A 187 3.27 -1.02 -8.95
CA SER A 187 1.85 -1.28 -9.20
C SER A 187 1.40 -2.61 -8.59
N PHE A 188 0.10 -2.83 -8.36
CA PHE A 188 -0.38 -4.17 -7.99
C PHE A 188 -0.28 -5.17 -9.14
N ALA A 189 -0.25 -6.45 -8.81
CA ALA A 189 -0.31 -7.51 -9.81
C ALA A 189 -1.70 -7.55 -10.46
N LEU A 190 -1.73 -7.57 -11.79
CA LEU A 190 -2.97 -7.57 -12.57
C LEU A 190 -3.21 -8.95 -13.21
N SER A 191 -4.49 -9.34 -13.28
CA SER A 191 -4.93 -10.49 -14.06
C SER A 191 -4.77 -10.19 -15.53
N LYS A 192 -4.05 -11.04 -16.27
CA LYS A 192 -3.88 -10.85 -17.73
C LYS A 192 -5.19 -10.96 -18.51
N LYS A 193 -6.18 -11.70 -17.97
CA LYS A 193 -7.46 -11.95 -18.63
C LYS A 193 -8.43 -10.78 -18.50
N THR A 194 -8.44 -10.12 -17.35
CA THR A 194 -9.44 -9.09 -17.01
C THR A 194 -8.84 -7.70 -16.82
N GLY A 195 -7.53 -7.59 -16.59
CA GLY A 195 -6.85 -6.35 -16.22
C GLY A 195 -7.08 -5.93 -14.76
N ASN A 196 -7.84 -6.72 -13.99
CA ASN A 196 -8.16 -6.40 -12.60
C ASN A 196 -7.00 -6.73 -11.66
N VAL A 197 -6.94 -6.04 -10.51
CA VAL A 197 -6.01 -6.38 -9.43
C VAL A 197 -6.27 -7.80 -8.93
N LEU A 198 -5.19 -8.55 -8.71
CA LEU A 198 -5.22 -9.89 -8.14
C LEU A 198 -5.15 -9.82 -6.61
N TYR A 199 -5.95 -10.68 -5.97
CA TYR A 199 -6.08 -10.73 -4.52
C TYR A 199 -5.78 -12.11 -3.96
N ASN A 200 -5.03 -12.17 -2.86
CA ASN A 200 -4.93 -13.35 -2.01
C ASN A 200 -5.83 -13.21 -0.77
N THR A 201 -7.09 -13.62 -0.88
CA THR A 201 -8.03 -13.59 0.25
C THR A 201 -8.10 -14.93 1.00
N ASN A 202 -7.21 -15.88 0.70
CA ASN A 202 -7.23 -17.18 1.34
C ASN A 202 -6.58 -17.14 2.73
N THR A 203 -7.39 -16.84 3.75
CA THR A 203 -6.95 -16.75 5.15
C THR A 203 -7.05 -18.08 5.90
N THR A 204 -7.43 -19.18 5.25
CA THR A 204 -7.67 -20.49 5.87
C THR A 204 -6.52 -20.96 6.77
N TYR A 205 -5.27 -20.79 6.30
CA TYR A 205 -4.07 -21.23 7.01
C TYR A 205 -3.70 -20.35 8.20
N THR A 206 -4.27 -19.15 8.32
CA THR A 206 -4.09 -18.27 9.48
C THR A 206 -4.83 -18.77 10.73
N THR A 207 -5.81 -19.66 10.56
CA THR A 207 -6.62 -20.22 11.65
C THR A 207 -6.34 -21.70 11.93
N LYS A 208 -5.73 -22.42 10.98
CA LYS A 208 -5.37 -23.83 11.12
C LYS A 208 -4.15 -24.01 12.04
N LYS A 209 -4.37 -24.63 13.21
CA LYS A 209 -3.26 -24.99 14.11
C LYS A 209 -2.28 -25.94 13.42
N GLY A 210 -0.98 -25.71 13.63
CA GLY A 210 0.09 -26.48 12.99
C GLY A 210 0.50 -25.95 11.61
N ALA A 211 -0.21 -24.95 11.08
CA ALA A 211 0.24 -24.24 9.89
C ALA A 211 1.36 -23.24 10.20
N THR A 212 2.30 -23.07 9.29
CA THR A 212 3.33 -22.01 9.38
C THR A 212 2.70 -20.62 9.48
N GLU A 213 1.55 -20.41 8.86
CA GLU A 213 0.82 -19.12 8.84
C GLU A 213 -0.08 -18.92 10.05
N TYR A 214 -0.13 -19.88 10.97
CA TYR A 214 -1.07 -19.87 12.08
C TYR A 214 -0.88 -18.63 12.96
N ILE A 215 -1.97 -17.89 13.15
CA ILE A 215 -2.04 -16.72 14.02
C ILE A 215 -2.84 -17.10 15.26
N SER A 216 -2.19 -17.13 16.43
CA SER A 216 -2.90 -17.24 17.71
C SER A 216 -3.58 -15.92 18.06
N ASP A 217 -4.76 -15.94 18.67
CA ASP A 217 -5.46 -14.72 19.09
C ASP A 217 -4.69 -13.94 20.17
N SER A 218 -3.82 -14.65 20.92
CA SER A 218 -3.01 -14.11 22.00
C SER A 218 -1.60 -13.67 21.58
N SER A 219 -1.13 -14.05 20.38
CA SER A 219 0.20 -13.63 19.92
C SER A 219 0.23 -12.14 19.67
N SER A 220 1.42 -11.55 19.82
CA SER A 220 1.63 -10.10 19.64
C SER A 220 2.38 -9.89 18.33
N PHE A 221 2.01 -8.84 17.59
CA PHE A 221 2.62 -8.46 16.32
C PHE A 221 2.99 -7.00 16.36
N ASP A 222 4.18 -6.68 15.89
CA ASP A 222 4.55 -5.32 15.53
C ASP A 222 3.87 -4.97 14.20
N SER A 223 3.09 -3.89 14.19
CA SER A 223 2.38 -3.40 13.02
C SER A 223 3.01 -2.12 12.50
N SER A 224 3.09 -1.99 11.18
CA SER A 224 3.58 -0.79 10.51
C SER A 224 2.88 -0.59 9.17
N LEU A 225 2.80 0.66 8.73
CA LEU A 225 2.17 0.98 7.45
C LEU A 225 3.16 0.90 6.31
N ILE A 226 2.67 0.43 5.16
CA ILE A 226 3.36 0.51 3.89
C ILE A 226 2.89 1.80 3.20
N LYS A 227 3.84 2.59 2.71
CA LYS A 227 3.56 3.83 2.00
C LYS A 227 4.19 3.85 0.61
N ASN A 228 3.65 4.63 -0.31
CA ASN A 228 4.33 4.93 -1.58
C ASN A 228 5.25 6.15 -1.46
N ALA A 229 5.96 6.53 -2.54
CA ALA A 229 6.84 7.70 -2.54
C ALA A 229 6.11 9.01 -2.25
N SER A 230 4.80 9.07 -2.52
CA SER A 230 3.91 10.20 -2.21
C SER A 230 3.45 10.25 -0.75
N GLY A 231 3.74 9.20 0.04
CA GLY A 231 3.35 9.10 1.46
C GLY A 231 1.94 8.57 1.70
N GLU A 232 1.25 8.13 0.66
CA GLU A 232 -0.08 7.50 0.74
C GLU A 232 0.05 6.09 1.29
N ILE A 233 -0.95 5.65 2.07
CA ILE A 233 -0.96 4.32 2.66
C ILE A 233 -1.40 3.31 1.61
N VAL A 234 -0.53 2.34 1.31
CA VAL A 234 -0.78 1.27 0.32
C VAL A 234 -0.87 -0.11 0.97
N GLY A 235 -0.73 -0.20 2.30
CA GLY A 235 -0.83 -1.48 3.00
C GLY A 235 -0.38 -1.47 4.46
N ILE A 236 -0.36 -2.67 5.05
CA ILE A 236 0.01 -2.94 6.44
C ILE A 236 0.97 -4.12 6.50
N VAL A 237 1.99 -4.02 7.35
CA VAL A 237 2.90 -5.10 7.73
C VAL A 237 2.60 -5.53 9.15
N PHE A 238 2.54 -6.84 9.38
CA PHE A 238 2.45 -7.48 10.67
C PHE A 238 3.61 -8.45 10.85
N SER A 239 4.49 -8.18 11.81
CA SER A 239 5.61 -9.06 12.16
C SER A 239 5.40 -9.61 13.56
N GLN A 240 5.31 -10.94 13.71
CA GLN A 240 5.07 -11.55 15.01
C GLN A 240 6.24 -11.27 15.95
N LYS A 241 5.94 -10.69 17.11
CA LYS A 241 6.92 -10.40 18.13
C LYS A 241 7.31 -11.68 18.87
N LYS A 242 8.61 -11.97 18.89
CA LYS A 242 9.17 -13.01 19.76
C LYS A 242 9.02 -12.54 21.21
N ILE A 243 8.37 -13.36 22.05
CA ILE A 243 8.33 -13.11 23.48
C ILE A 243 9.74 -13.44 24.00
N ALA A 244 10.47 -12.43 24.48
CA ALA A 244 11.70 -12.65 25.22
C ALA A 244 11.31 -13.31 26.55
N ASN A 245 11.73 -14.55 26.73
CA ASN A 245 11.67 -15.24 28.02
C ASN A 245 12.77 -14.73 28.95
#